data_AF-A0A316RQA2-F1
#
_entry.id   AF-A0A316RQA2-F1
#
_cell.length_a   1.000
_cell.length_b   1.000
_cell.length_c   1.000
_cell.angle_alpha   90.00
_cell.angle_beta   90.00
_cell.angle_gamma   90.00
#
_symmetry.space_group_name_H-M   'P 1'
#
loop_
_entity.id
_entity.type
_entity.pdbx_description
1 polymer ?
#
loop_
_entity_poly.entity_id
_entity_poly.type
_entity_poly.pdbx_seq_one_letter_code
_entity_poly.pdbx_strand_id
1 'polypeptide(L)'
;MTDEMEKATNRIVTYLLHDPIGNCEGYVSDYDTDLLAKAQEGGMIVIAEHEDGRREVVDAKDVKEPSPAINGVTVVLPPYVDKRTAATVACFDALSAIVDPQPATADETGEGAEDVDPVEAFRTALAALKALEATE
;
A
#
# COMPACT_ATOMS: atom_id res chain seq x y z
N MET A 1 0.73 -38.11 12.54
CA MET A 1 1.04 -36.85 11.84
C MET A 1 1.87 -36.06 12.82
N THR A 2 3.18 -36.03 12.60
CA THR A 2 4.21 -35.68 13.59
C THR A 2 4.33 -34.17 13.77
N ASP A 3 4.72 -33.73 14.97
CA ASP A 3 5.09 -32.35 15.37
C ASP A 3 5.96 -31.60 14.34
N GLU A 4 6.66 -32.33 13.46
CA GLU A 4 7.48 -31.78 12.38
C GLU A 4 6.68 -31.09 11.27
N MET A 5 5.42 -31.47 11.02
CA MET A 5 4.55 -30.75 10.06
C MET A 5 3.98 -29.45 10.64
N GLU A 6 3.77 -29.40 11.96
CA GLU A 6 3.27 -28.21 12.69
C GLU A 6 4.38 -27.15 12.83
N LYS A 7 5.64 -27.59 12.89
CA LYS A 7 6.81 -26.70 12.93
C LYS A 7 7.12 -25.99 11.61
N ALA A 8 6.49 -26.41 10.50
CA ALA A 8 6.79 -25.92 9.16
C ALA A 8 6.01 -24.65 8.75
N THR A 9 5.02 -24.19 9.53
CA THR A 9 4.21 -23.03 9.14
C THR A 9 3.93 -22.02 10.24
N ASN A 10 4.50 -22.12 11.45
CA ASN A 10 4.19 -21.18 12.54
C ASN A 10 4.77 -19.76 12.31
N ARG A 11 4.16 -19.02 11.38
CA ARG A 11 4.59 -17.72 10.88
C ARG A 11 3.93 -16.60 11.66
N ILE A 12 4.70 -15.55 11.92
CA ILE A 12 4.20 -14.29 12.45
C ILE A 12 3.30 -13.63 11.39
N VAL A 13 2.08 -13.29 11.76
CA VAL A 13 1.09 -12.63 10.89
C VAL A 13 0.90 -11.16 11.22
N THR A 14 1.18 -10.75 12.46
CA THR A 14 1.12 -9.36 12.90
C THR A 14 1.97 -9.13 14.15
N TYR A 15 2.24 -7.87 14.46
CA TYR A 15 2.84 -7.46 15.72
C TYR A 15 1.91 -6.48 16.43
N LEU A 16 1.87 -6.55 17.75
CA LEU A 16 1.17 -5.62 18.61
C LEU A 16 2.17 -4.91 19.51
N LEU A 17 1.92 -3.63 19.78
CA LEU A 17 2.60 -2.86 20.81
C LEU A 17 1.66 -2.77 22.02
N HIS A 18 2.10 -3.35 23.14
CA HIS A 18 1.34 -3.40 24.39
C HIS A 18 1.87 -2.37 25.38
N ASP A 19 0.97 -1.53 25.90
CA ASP A 19 1.24 -0.66 27.05
C ASP A 19 0.79 -1.39 28.34
N PRO A 20 1.73 -1.81 29.21
CA PRO A 20 1.39 -2.49 30.45
C PRO A 20 0.71 -1.57 31.48
N ILE A 21 0.83 -0.25 31.36
CA ILE A 21 0.21 0.72 32.28
C ILE A 21 -1.27 0.90 31.92
N GLY A 22 -1.55 1.20 30.65
CA GLY A 22 -2.91 1.35 30.14
C GLY A 22 -3.64 0.03 29.91
N ASN A 23 -2.93 -1.10 29.90
CA ASN A 23 -3.41 -2.41 29.50
C ASN A 23 -4.13 -2.36 28.14
N CYS A 24 -3.51 -1.67 27.18
CA CYS A 24 -4.01 -1.54 25.83
C CYS A 24 -3.01 -2.07 24.82
N GLU A 25 -3.52 -2.51 23.68
CA GLU A 25 -2.75 -3.07 22.59
C GLU A 25 -3.11 -2.33 21.30
N GLY A 26 -2.10 -1.93 20.55
CA GLY A 26 -2.25 -1.38 19.20
C GLY A 26 -1.51 -2.25 18.20
N TYR A 27 -2.06 -2.38 16.99
CA TYR A 27 -1.34 -3.03 15.89
C TYR A 27 -0.15 -2.17 15.47
N VAL A 28 1.00 -2.81 15.27
CA VAL A 28 2.17 -2.20 14.65
C VAL A 28 1.89 -2.07 13.16
N SER A 29 1.87 -0.85 12.65
CA SER A 29 1.70 -0.53 11.23
C SER A 29 2.96 0.03 10.57
N ASP A 30 3.94 0.44 11.37
CA ASP A 30 5.25 0.92 10.94
C ASP A 30 6.31 0.02 11.58
N TYR A 31 7.16 -0.57 10.74
CA TYR A 31 8.14 -1.58 11.13
C TYR A 31 9.56 -1.01 11.28
N ASP A 32 9.69 0.31 11.46
CA ASP A 32 10.96 0.95 11.84
C ASP A 32 11.42 0.44 13.21
N THR A 33 12.46 -0.40 13.19
CA THR A 33 13.02 -1.04 14.39
C THR A 33 13.62 -0.04 15.37
N ASP A 34 14.08 1.14 14.92
CA ASP A 34 14.64 2.16 15.81
C ASP A 34 13.53 2.87 16.60
N LEU A 35 12.37 3.09 15.98
CA LEU A 35 11.19 3.63 16.67
C LEU A 35 10.62 2.61 17.65
N LEU A 36 10.52 1.34 17.24
CA LEU A 36 10.05 0.26 18.11
C LEU A 36 11.01 0.02 19.28
N ALA A 37 12.32 0.11 19.08
CA ALA A 37 13.31 -0.01 20.14
C ALA A 37 13.16 1.10 21.18
N LYS A 38 12.96 2.35 20.75
CA LYS A 38 12.69 3.47 21.66
C LYS A 38 11.39 3.27 22.46
N ALA A 39 10.35 2.74 21.83
CA ALA A 39 9.11 2.42 22.53
C ALA A 39 9.33 1.31 23.58
N GLN A 40 10.10 0.28 23.23
CA GLN A 40 10.46 -0.81 24.14
C GLN A 40 11.32 -0.33 25.31
N GLU A 41 12.31 0.54 25.07
CA GLU A 41 13.08 1.23 26.11
C GLU A 41 12.19 2.08 27.02
N GLY A 42 11.12 2.66 26.46
CA GLY A 42 10.08 3.38 27.19
C GLY A 42 9.13 2.48 28.00
N GLY A 43 9.30 1.16 27.96
CA GLY A 43 8.52 0.19 28.72
C GLY A 43 7.35 -0.46 27.96
N MET A 44 7.21 -0.18 26.66
CA MET A 44 6.24 -0.88 25.81
C MET A 44 6.73 -2.31 25.53
N ILE A 45 5.79 -3.24 25.32
CA ILE A 45 6.11 -4.63 25.02
C ILE A 45 5.71 -4.92 23.57
N VAL A 46 6.64 -5.43 22.78
CA VAL A 46 6.33 -5.89 21.42
C VAL A 46 5.90 -7.36 21.47
N ILE A 47 4.74 -7.65 20.89
CA ILE A 47 4.16 -8.99 20.86
C ILE A 47 4.04 -9.41 19.41
N ALA A 48 4.63 -10.55 19.05
CA ALA A 48 4.36 -11.23 17.79
C ALA A 48 3.12 -12.12 17.95
N GLU A 49 2.20 -12.05 17.00
CA GLU A 49 1.08 -12.98 16.87
C GLU A 49 1.28 -13.87 15.65
N HIS A 50 1.07 -15.16 15.86
CA HIS A 50 1.25 -16.19 14.86
C HIS A 50 -0.07 -16.64 14.24
N GLU A 51 0.00 -17.32 13.09
CA GLU A 51 -1.19 -17.80 12.36
C GLU A 51 -2.10 -18.74 13.18
N ASP A 52 -1.54 -19.45 14.16
CA ASP A 52 -2.24 -20.35 15.07
C ASP A 52 -2.86 -19.62 16.28
N GLY A 53 -2.74 -18.29 16.33
CA GLY A 53 -3.19 -17.43 17.43
C GLY A 53 -2.24 -17.41 18.63
N ARG A 54 -1.08 -18.10 18.56
CA ARG A 54 -0.06 -18.02 19.59
C ARG A 54 0.54 -16.62 19.61
N ARG A 55 0.82 -16.12 20.82
CA ARG A 55 1.43 -14.82 21.04
C ARG A 55 2.71 -14.96 21.83
N GLU A 56 3.76 -14.25 21.43
CA GLU A 56 5.03 -14.22 22.16
C GLU A 56 5.61 -12.82 22.22
N VAL A 57 6.28 -12.51 23.32
CA VAL A 57 7.04 -11.26 23.45
C VAL A 57 8.31 -11.40 22.63
N VAL A 58 8.57 -10.41 21.79
CA VAL A 58 9.74 -10.34 20.91
C VAL A 58 10.54 -9.07 21.19
N ASP A 59 11.80 -9.08 20.79
CA ASP A 59 12.63 -7.87 20.81
C ASP A 59 12.30 -7.01 19.58
N ALA A 60 12.16 -5.70 19.78
CA ALA A 60 11.92 -4.72 18.73
C ALA A 60 12.91 -4.84 17.55
N LYS A 61 14.17 -5.20 17.80
CA LYS A 61 15.18 -5.37 16.74
C LYS A 61 14.90 -6.56 15.81
N ASP A 62 14.12 -7.52 16.28
CA ASP A 62 13.78 -8.75 15.57
C ASP A 62 12.46 -8.62 14.80
N VAL A 63 11.76 -7.49 14.96
CA VAL A 63 10.55 -7.16 14.20
C VAL A 63 10.90 -6.99 12.73
N LYS A 64 10.15 -7.69 11.89
CA LYS A 64 10.22 -7.57 10.44
C LYS A 64 8.81 -7.54 9.93
N GLU A 65 8.52 -6.69 8.96
CA GLU A 65 7.21 -6.66 8.32
C GLU A 65 6.76 -8.09 7.96
N PRO A 66 5.65 -8.59 8.55
CA PRO A 66 5.12 -9.89 8.24
C PRO A 66 4.88 -9.99 6.74
N SER A 67 5.49 -11.01 6.11
CA SER A 67 5.26 -11.24 4.69
C SER A 67 3.77 -11.50 4.47
N PRO A 68 3.10 -10.82 3.53
CA PRO A 68 1.66 -10.87 3.35
C PRO A 68 1.14 -12.23 2.84
N ALA A 69 1.94 -13.29 2.83
CA ALA A 69 1.61 -14.52 2.11
C ALA A 69 0.66 -15.46 2.88
N ILE A 70 -0.67 -15.30 2.84
CA ILE A 70 -1.57 -16.31 3.46
C ILE A 70 -1.42 -17.63 2.68
N ASN A 71 -1.00 -18.72 3.32
CA ASN A 71 -0.81 -20.03 2.68
C ASN A 71 0.08 -19.99 1.42
N GLY A 72 1.10 -19.13 1.37
CA GLY A 72 1.97 -18.97 0.19
C GLY A 72 1.40 -18.05 -0.90
N VAL A 73 0.28 -17.37 -0.65
CA VAL A 73 -0.33 -16.38 -1.56
C VAL A 73 -0.07 -14.97 -1.04
N THR A 74 0.82 -14.23 -1.70
CA THR A 74 1.09 -12.81 -1.43
C THR A 74 -0.20 -12.00 -1.42
N VAL A 75 -0.60 -11.43 -0.28
CA VAL A 75 -1.62 -10.38 -0.24
C VAL A 75 -1.02 -9.13 -0.86
N VAL A 76 -1.34 -8.93 -2.13
CA VAL A 76 -0.96 -7.77 -2.92
C VAL A 76 -1.85 -6.60 -2.45
N LEU A 77 -1.30 -5.63 -1.70
CA LEU A 77 -1.79 -4.25 -1.81
C LEU A 77 -1.76 -3.94 -3.30
N PRO A 78 -2.82 -3.45 -3.96
CA PRO A 78 -2.87 -3.48 -5.40
C PRO A 78 -2.34 -2.17 -6.00
N PRO A 79 -1.02 -1.95 -6.23
CA PRO A 79 -0.56 -0.82 -7.02
C PRO A 79 -1.08 -0.90 -8.47
N TYR A 80 -1.64 -2.04 -8.89
CA TYR A 80 -2.42 -2.14 -10.12
C TYR A 80 -3.75 -1.36 -10.02
N VAL A 81 -4.39 -1.28 -8.85
CA VAL A 81 -5.57 -0.44 -8.61
C VAL A 81 -5.18 1.03 -8.68
N ASP A 82 -4.04 1.43 -8.10
CA ASP A 82 -3.57 2.83 -8.18
C ASP A 82 -3.30 3.25 -9.63
N LYS A 83 -2.63 2.38 -10.41
CA LYS A 83 -2.40 2.61 -11.85
C LYS A 83 -3.70 2.68 -12.66
N ARG A 84 -4.66 1.78 -12.38
CA ARG A 84 -5.98 1.80 -13.04
C ARG A 84 -6.78 3.05 -12.68
N THR A 85 -6.74 3.46 -11.41
CA THR A 85 -7.41 4.65 -10.92
C THR A 85 -6.82 5.89 -11.57
N ALA A 86 -5.49 6.02 -11.60
CA ALA A 86 -4.82 7.13 -12.28
C ALA A 86 -5.13 7.18 -13.78
N ALA A 87 -5.08 6.04 -14.49
CA ALA A 87 -5.42 5.97 -15.91
C ALA A 87 -6.90 6.30 -16.19
N THR A 88 -7.81 5.92 -15.28
CA THR A 88 -9.23 6.24 -15.37
C THR A 88 -9.47 7.73 -15.18
N VAL A 89 -8.84 8.35 -14.18
CA VAL A 89 -8.90 9.80 -13.95
C VAL A 89 -8.37 10.56 -15.16
N ALA A 90 -7.20 10.17 -15.71
CA ALA A 90 -6.64 10.80 -16.89
C ALA A 90 -7.57 10.72 -18.13
N CYS A 91 -8.31 9.62 -18.29
CA CYS A 91 -9.31 9.46 -19.34
C CYS A 91 -10.49 10.43 -19.15
N PHE A 92 -10.96 10.60 -17.91
CA PHE A 92 -12.03 11.54 -17.59
C PHE A 92 -11.60 13.00 -17.68
N ASP A 93 -10.37 13.34 -17.29
CA ASP A 93 -9.83 14.70 -17.43
C ASP A 93 -9.74 15.09 -18.92
N ALA A 94 -9.23 14.18 -19.76
CA ALA A 94 -9.19 14.38 -21.20
C ALA A 94 -10.59 14.49 -21.82
N LEU A 95 -11.56 13.72 -21.34
CA LEU A 95 -12.96 13.84 -21.75
C LEU A 95 -13.57 15.18 -21.32
N SER A 96 -13.23 15.66 -20.12
CA SER A 96 -13.71 16.95 -19.60
C SER A 96 -13.24 18.09 -20.49
N ALA A 97 -12.01 18.05 -21.01
CA ALA A 97 -11.48 19.05 -21.94
C ALA A 97 -12.26 19.12 -23.27
N ILE A 98 -12.92 18.02 -23.68
CA ILE A 98 -13.80 17.99 -24.87
C ILE A 98 -15.21 18.50 -24.55
N VAL A 99 -15.76 18.09 -23.40
CA VAL A 99 -17.17 18.34 -23.03
C VAL A 99 -17.39 19.74 -22.48
N ASP A 100 -16.40 20.29 -21.76
CA ASP A 100 -16.42 21.64 -21.20
C ASP A 100 -15.08 22.34 -21.45
N PRO A 101 -14.82 22.77 -22.70
CA PRO A 101 -13.56 23.43 -23.05
C PRO A 101 -13.45 24.76 -22.31
N GLN A 102 -12.59 24.78 -21.29
CA GLN A 102 -12.26 26.01 -20.59
C GLN A 102 -11.41 26.90 -21.51
N PRO A 103 -11.69 28.22 -21.59
CA PRO A 103 -10.84 29.13 -22.35
C PRO A 103 -9.43 29.11 -21.76
N ALA A 104 -8.42 28.97 -22.61
CA ALA A 104 -7.02 29.02 -22.18
C ALA A 104 -6.78 30.31 -21.40
N THR A 105 -6.48 30.18 -20.10
CA THR A 105 -5.93 31.30 -19.33
C THR A 105 -4.54 31.56 -19.89
N ALA A 106 -4.39 32.68 -20.60
CA ALA A 106 -3.09 33.14 -21.05
C ALA A 106 -2.22 33.41 -19.82
N ASP A 107 -1.24 32.55 -19.57
CA ASP A 107 -0.18 32.83 -18.61
C ASP A 107 0.75 33.89 -19.22
N GLU A 108 1.03 34.96 -18.46
CA GLU A 108 1.78 36.14 -18.95
C GLU A 108 3.28 35.84 -19.20
N THR A 109 3.71 34.59 -19.03
CA THR A 109 5.10 34.11 -19.12
C THR A 109 5.47 33.45 -20.44
N GLY A 110 4.52 33.24 -21.37
CA GLY A 110 4.86 32.92 -22.76
C GLY A 110 5.57 31.58 -23.00
N GLU A 111 5.39 30.58 -22.13
CA GLU A 111 5.65 29.19 -22.47
C GLU A 111 4.32 28.60 -22.97
N GLY A 112 4.18 28.53 -24.30
CA GLY A 112 3.02 27.95 -24.93
C GLY A 112 2.87 26.49 -24.49
N ALA A 113 1.83 26.20 -23.70
CA ALA A 113 1.35 24.84 -23.53
C ALA A 113 1.10 24.28 -24.94
N GLU A 114 1.67 23.12 -25.26
CA GLU A 114 1.37 22.45 -26.53
C GLU A 114 -0.14 22.35 -26.69
N ASP A 115 -0.65 22.88 -27.79
CA ASP A 115 -2.07 22.83 -28.15
C ASP A 115 -2.38 21.40 -28.61
N VAL A 116 -2.42 20.48 -27.64
CA VAL A 116 -2.72 19.07 -27.89
C VAL A 116 -4.21 18.96 -28.22
N ASP A 117 -4.54 18.38 -29.37
CA ASP A 117 -5.93 18.11 -29.75
C ASP A 117 -6.61 17.31 -28.62
N PRO A 118 -7.65 17.86 -27.97
CA PRO A 118 -8.29 17.20 -26.83
C PRO A 118 -8.87 15.83 -27.20
N VAL A 119 -9.24 15.61 -28.46
CA VAL A 119 -9.68 14.30 -28.97
C VAL A 119 -8.52 13.31 -29.06
N GLU A 120 -7.34 13.76 -29.46
CA GLU A 120 -6.12 12.93 -29.50
C GLU A 120 -5.64 12.59 -28.09
N ALA A 121 -5.68 13.55 -27.16
CA ALA A 121 -5.38 13.33 -25.75
C ALA A 121 -6.31 12.26 -25.14
N PHE A 122 -7.61 12.35 -25.40
CA PHE A 122 -8.59 11.37 -24.94
C PHE A 122 -8.32 9.97 -25.52
N ARG A 123 -8.05 9.86 -26.82
CA ARG A 123 -7.73 8.57 -27.46
C ARG A 123 -6.48 7.94 -26.87
N THR A 124 -5.47 8.74 -26.57
CA THR A 124 -4.21 8.30 -25.96
C THR A 124 -4.45 7.78 -24.54
N ALA A 125 -5.18 8.53 -23.70
CA ALA A 125 -5.53 8.11 -22.35
C ALA A 125 -6.38 6.83 -22.34
N LEU A 126 -7.35 6.72 -23.26
CA LEU A 126 -8.18 5.52 -23.40
C LEU A 126 -7.36 4.30 -23.84
N ALA A 127 -6.39 4.47 -24.74
CA ALA A 127 -5.50 3.38 -25.15
C ALA A 127 -4.61 2.90 -23.99
N ALA A 128 -4.10 3.82 -23.17
CA ALA A 128 -3.34 3.48 -21.96
C ALA A 128 -4.20 2.71 -20.94
N LEU A 129 -5.44 3.13 -20.73
CA LEU A 129 -6.37 2.42 -19.84
C LEU A 129 -6.68 1.01 -20.35
N LYS A 130 -6.91 0.84 -21.66
CA LYS A 130 -7.12 -0.49 -22.29
C LYS A 130 -5.89 -1.39 -22.23
N ALA A 131 -4.69 -0.82 -22.31
CA ALA A 131 -3.46 -1.60 -22.18
C ALA A 131 -3.33 -2.23 -20.78
N LEU A 132 -3.82 -1.54 -19.74
CA LEU A 132 -3.87 -2.03 -18.35
C LEU A 132 -4.98 -3.07 -18.10
N GLU A 133 -5.99 -3.12 -18.97
CA GLU A 133 -7.01 -4.18 -19.00
C GLU A 133 -6.44 -5.44 -19.67
N ALA A 134 -5.71 -5.30 -20.79
CA ALA A 134 -5.20 -6.41 -21.58
C ALA A 134 -3.96 -7.12 -21.00
N THR A 135 -3.42 -6.66 -19.86
CA THR A 135 -2.25 -7.26 -19.19
C THR A 135 -2.62 -8.31 -18.13
N GLU A 136 -3.89 -8.74 -18.09
CA GLU A 136 -4.37 -9.90 -17.30
C GLU A 136 -4.44 -11.19 -18.11
#